data_AF-A0A925LVN9-F1
#
_entry.id   AF-A0A925LVN9-F1
#
_cell.length_a   1.000
_cell.length_b   1.000
_cell.length_c   1.000
_cell.angle_alpha   90.00
_cell.angle_beta   90.00
_cell.angle_gamma   90.00
#
_symmetry.space_group_name_H-M   'P 1'
#
loop_
_entity.id
_entity.type
_entity.pdbx_description
1 polymer ?
#
loop_
_entity_poly.entity_id
_entity_poly.type
_entity_poly.pdbx_seq_one_letter_code
_entity_poly.pdbx_strand_id
1 'polypeptide(L)'
;MSMQIEDPRVVEFDVQTDEMLVNMGPQHPSTHGVLRLLLRTDGEIVHECTPHIGYLHRSAEKIGENLSPPQYIPYTDRMDYLAGMNMNLGFSLAVEKLIGMKVPEKGMHLRVLIAELGRIASHLVGMGTYGLDLGTFSPFLYAFREREIILDLFEEACGARLTYSYLTIGGATHDLPDEIEIPEGLASLTGRKQGERFPYLDVVEMFLQWLEPRIKEYHTLLTRNT
;
A
#
# COMPACT_ATOMS: atom_id res chain seq x y z
N MET A 1 21.57 18.15 51.47
CA MET A 1 22.45 19.13 50.81
C MET A 1 22.89 18.54 49.48
N SER A 2 22.10 18.72 48.43
CA SER A 2 22.51 18.37 47.06
C SER A 2 23.29 19.54 46.48
N MET A 3 24.56 19.31 46.19
CA MET A 3 25.46 20.30 45.60
C MET A 3 25.09 20.45 44.12
N GLN A 4 24.37 21.52 43.75
CA GLN A 4 24.23 21.93 42.35
C GLN A 4 25.58 22.51 41.92
N ILE A 5 26.26 21.84 41.00
CA ILE A 5 27.44 22.38 40.33
C ILE A 5 26.91 23.21 39.17
N GLU A 6 26.67 24.51 39.41
CA GLU A 6 26.44 25.48 38.33
C GLU A 6 27.78 25.74 37.64
N ASP A 7 27.99 25.20 36.43
CA ASP A 7 29.12 25.59 35.59
C ASP A 7 28.84 27.00 35.03
N PRO A 8 29.61 28.04 35.40
CA PRO A 8 29.35 29.43 35.01
C PRO A 8 29.56 29.69 33.51
N ARG A 9 29.95 28.68 32.72
CA ARG A 9 30.03 28.74 31.25
C ARG A 9 28.73 28.36 30.55
N VAL A 10 27.79 27.72 31.25
CA VAL A 10 26.48 27.35 30.71
C VAL A 10 25.52 28.49 31.02
N VAL A 11 25.34 29.40 30.08
CA VAL A 11 24.26 30.38 30.13
C VAL A 11 23.07 29.76 29.40
N GLU A 12 22.18 29.09 30.14
CA GLU A 12 20.86 28.73 29.61
C GLU A 12 20.05 30.03 29.47
N PHE A 13 20.08 30.60 28.28
CA PHE A 13 19.08 31.58 27.90
C PHE A 13 17.78 30.84 27.67
N ASP A 14 16.77 31.11 28.50
CA ASP A 14 15.38 30.82 28.17
C ASP A 14 14.98 31.78 27.03
N VAL A 15 15.32 31.37 25.80
CA VAL A 15 14.98 32.14 24.60
C VAL A 15 13.48 32.00 24.42
N GLN A 16 12.73 33.08 24.71
CA GLN A 16 11.30 33.13 24.40
C GLN A 16 11.12 32.89 22.90
N THR A 17 10.60 31.72 22.56
CA THR A 17 10.19 31.35 21.21
C THR A 17 8.74 31.80 21.02
N ASP A 18 8.50 32.57 19.95
CA ASP A 18 7.15 32.96 19.56
C ASP A 18 6.46 31.77 18.88
N GLU A 19 5.17 31.57 19.14
CA GLU A 19 4.39 30.56 18.42
C GLU A 19 4.39 30.86 16.91
N MET A 20 4.86 29.91 16.12
CA MET A 20 4.90 30.00 14.66
C MET A 20 3.82 29.12 14.03
N LEU A 21 3.21 29.62 12.95
CA LEU A 21 2.36 28.82 12.09
C LEU A 21 3.14 28.37 10.86
N VAL A 22 3.36 27.06 10.74
CA VAL A 22 4.09 26.44 9.63
C VAL A 22 3.11 25.67 8.76
N ASN A 23 3.13 25.96 7.45
CA ASN A 23 2.29 25.27 6.47
C ASN A 23 3.10 24.16 5.80
N MET A 24 2.83 22.90 6.14
CA MET A 24 3.46 21.74 5.55
C MET A 24 2.56 21.16 4.44
N GLY A 25 3.02 21.22 3.19
CA GLY A 25 2.24 20.81 2.01
C GLY A 25 1.53 21.98 1.31
N PRO A 26 0.64 21.72 0.33
CA PRO A 26 0.16 20.41 -0.10
C PRO A 26 1.17 19.61 -0.94
N GLN A 27 2.26 20.25 -1.36
CA GLN A 27 3.35 19.65 -2.12
C GLN A 27 4.57 19.50 -1.22
N HIS A 28 4.69 18.34 -0.57
CA HIS A 28 5.86 17.97 0.23
C HIS A 28 6.13 16.46 0.03
N PRO A 29 7.39 16.01 -0.10
CA PRO A 29 7.67 14.58 -0.34
C PRO A 29 7.05 13.64 0.70
N SER A 30 7.12 14.01 1.99
CA SER A 30 6.61 13.19 3.11
C SER A 30 5.08 13.19 3.26
N THR A 31 4.32 13.88 2.40
CA THR A 31 2.84 13.85 2.46
C THR A 31 2.22 12.71 1.66
N HIS A 32 3.02 11.93 0.91
CA HIS A 32 2.60 10.76 0.13
C HIS A 32 1.30 10.95 -0.64
N GLY A 33 1.20 12.10 -1.32
CA GLY A 33 -0.03 12.57 -1.94
C GLY A 33 -0.27 14.03 -1.60
N VAL A 34 -1.54 14.43 -1.58
CA VAL A 34 -1.95 15.82 -1.42
C VAL A 34 -2.55 16.01 -0.03
N LEU A 35 -1.70 16.37 0.93
CA LEU A 35 -2.08 16.65 2.31
C LEU A 35 -1.44 17.98 2.73
N ARG A 36 -2.25 18.84 3.36
CA ARG A 36 -1.76 20.09 3.95
C ARG A 36 -1.96 20.02 5.45
N LEU A 37 -0.89 20.23 6.21
CA LEU A 37 -0.91 20.30 7.66
C LEU A 37 -0.54 21.72 8.08
N LEU A 38 -1.44 22.39 8.80
CA LEU A 38 -1.14 23.65 9.46
C LEU A 38 -0.64 23.34 10.87
N LEU A 39 0.66 23.52 11.09
CA LEU A 39 1.34 23.23 12.34
C LEU A 39 1.49 24.52 13.15
N ARG A 40 1.12 24.48 14.43
CA ARG A 40 1.46 25.50 15.41
C ARG A 40 2.64 25.00 16.24
N THR A 41 3.79 25.64 16.07
CA THR A 41 5.06 25.17 16.62
C THR A 41 5.67 26.22 17.54
N ASP A 42 6.20 25.76 18.67
CA ASP A 42 7.07 26.52 19.55
C ASP A 42 8.48 25.93 19.46
N GLY A 43 9.33 26.56 18.63
CA GLY A 43 10.60 25.95 18.21
C GLY A 43 10.39 24.60 17.50
N GLU A 44 10.94 23.53 18.07
CA GLU A 44 10.82 22.15 17.57
C GLU A 44 9.57 21.42 18.09
N ILE A 45 8.87 21.99 19.08
CA ILE A 45 7.70 21.38 19.70
C ILE A 45 6.44 21.73 18.91
N VAL A 46 5.71 20.71 18.45
CA VAL A 46 4.41 20.89 17.80
C VAL A 46 3.32 20.90 18.88
N HIS A 47 2.67 22.05 19.08
CA HIS A 47 1.55 22.17 20.01
C HIS A 47 0.22 21.72 19.39
N GLU A 48 0.01 22.03 18.12
CA GLU A 48 -1.23 21.73 17.41
C GLU A 48 -0.96 21.45 15.93
N CYS A 49 -1.75 20.54 15.35
CA CYS A 49 -1.73 20.23 13.94
C CYS A 49 -3.17 20.20 13.42
N THR A 50 -3.50 21.09 12.49
CA THR A 50 -4.78 21.09 11.78
C THR A 50 -4.60 20.49 10.39
N PRO A 51 -5.11 19.27 10.12
CA PRO A 51 -5.05 18.67 8.81
C PRO A 51 -6.14 19.24 7.89
N HIS A 52 -5.71 19.89 6.80
CA HIS A 52 -6.60 20.27 5.72
C HIS A 52 -6.64 19.15 4.68
N ILE A 53 -7.75 18.40 4.68
CA ILE A 53 -8.03 17.30 3.75
C ILE A 53 -9.00 17.74 2.65
N GLY A 54 -9.21 16.87 1.65
CA GLY A 54 -10.21 17.08 0.61
C GLY A 54 -9.66 17.55 -0.74
N TYR A 55 -8.34 17.76 -0.87
CA TYR A 55 -7.71 18.06 -2.16
C TYR A 55 -7.91 16.96 -3.22
N LEU A 56 -8.12 15.71 -2.78
CA LEU A 56 -8.43 14.57 -3.65
C LEU A 56 -9.93 14.16 -3.59
N HIS A 57 -10.79 14.99 -3.00
CA HIS A 57 -12.23 14.70 -2.96
C HIS A 57 -12.81 14.80 -4.37
N ARG A 58 -13.39 13.70 -4.86
CA ARG A 58 -13.98 13.58 -6.20
C ARG A 58 -15.48 13.23 -6.17
N SER A 59 -16.10 13.36 -4.99
CA SER A 59 -17.51 13.00 -4.76
C SER A 59 -17.89 11.61 -5.29
N ALA A 60 -17.02 10.62 -5.06
CA ALA A 60 -17.20 9.25 -5.57
C ALA A 60 -18.54 8.64 -5.16
N GLU A 61 -18.97 8.88 -3.91
CA GLU A 61 -20.27 8.44 -3.39
C GLU A 61 -21.44 9.02 -4.18
N LYS A 62 -21.37 10.33 -4.53
CA LYS A 62 -22.41 10.99 -5.32
C LYS A 62 -22.50 10.45 -6.74
N ILE A 63 -21.37 10.06 -7.32
CA ILE A 63 -21.33 9.38 -8.61
C ILE A 63 -21.94 7.98 -8.48
N GLY A 64 -21.63 7.27 -7.39
CA GLY A 64 -22.18 5.95 -7.09
C GLY A 64 -23.71 5.90 -7.00
N GLU A 65 -24.35 6.96 -6.50
CA GLU A 65 -25.82 7.07 -6.48
C GLU A 65 -26.46 6.98 -7.89
N ASN A 66 -25.73 7.38 -8.92
CA ASN A 66 -26.22 7.43 -10.30
C ASN A 66 -25.80 6.19 -11.13
N LEU A 67 -25.06 5.25 -10.53
CA LEU A 67 -24.52 4.08 -11.21
C LEU A 67 -25.12 2.80 -10.66
N SER A 68 -25.26 1.79 -11.53
CA SER A 68 -25.58 0.44 -11.06
C SER A 68 -24.38 -0.17 -10.30
N PRO A 69 -24.61 -1.11 -9.36
CA PRO A 69 -23.52 -1.69 -8.58
C PRO A 69 -22.35 -2.24 -9.42
N PRO A 70 -22.56 -2.96 -10.54
CA PRO A 70 -21.44 -3.40 -11.39
C PRO A 70 -20.67 -2.24 -12.03
N GLN A 71 -21.35 -1.15 -12.39
CA GLN A 71 -20.71 0.03 -12.96
C GLN A 71 -19.90 0.82 -11.94
N TYR A 72 -20.17 0.63 -10.63
CA TYR A 72 -19.44 1.30 -9.57
C TYR A 72 -18.13 0.60 -9.18
N ILE A 73 -17.93 -0.67 -9.56
CA ILE A 73 -16.70 -1.44 -9.25
C ILE A 73 -15.40 -0.70 -9.65
N PRO A 74 -15.28 -0.10 -10.84
CA PRO A 74 -14.06 0.64 -11.19
C PRO A 74 -13.80 1.88 -10.32
N TYR A 75 -14.81 2.40 -9.61
CA TYR A 75 -14.62 3.49 -8.65
C TYR A 75 -14.08 2.98 -7.32
N THR A 76 -14.48 1.79 -6.87
CA THR A 76 -13.97 1.21 -5.63
C THR A 76 -12.49 0.89 -5.70
N ASP A 77 -11.99 0.44 -6.86
CA ASP A 77 -10.55 0.26 -7.13
C ASP A 77 -9.72 1.55 -6.92
N ARG A 78 -10.35 2.72 -7.09
CA ARG A 78 -9.66 4.02 -7.06
C ARG A 78 -9.76 4.72 -5.70
N MET A 79 -10.46 4.10 -4.73
CA MET A 79 -10.57 4.63 -3.37
C MET A 79 -9.30 4.35 -2.57
N ASP A 80 -8.77 3.13 -2.70
CA ASP A 80 -7.42 2.76 -2.27
C ASP A 80 -6.67 2.23 -3.48
N TYR A 81 -5.80 3.06 -4.06
CA TYR A 81 -5.06 2.72 -5.28
C TYR A 81 -3.93 1.71 -5.05
N LEU A 82 -3.58 1.40 -3.79
CA LEU A 82 -2.61 0.35 -3.46
C LEU A 82 -3.29 -0.99 -3.30
N ALA A 83 -4.49 -1.02 -2.73
CA ALA A 83 -5.27 -2.22 -2.45
C ALA A 83 -6.63 -2.25 -3.18
N GLY A 84 -6.66 -1.89 -4.47
CA GLY A 84 -7.90 -1.82 -5.26
C GLY A 84 -8.75 -3.11 -5.25
N MET A 85 -8.09 -4.28 -5.39
CA MET A 85 -8.77 -5.59 -5.29
C MET A 85 -9.51 -5.78 -3.97
N ASN A 86 -8.93 -5.33 -2.85
CA ASN A 86 -9.56 -5.44 -1.53
C ASN A 86 -10.77 -4.52 -1.39
N MET A 87 -10.70 -3.32 -1.97
CA MET A 87 -11.84 -2.41 -2.02
C MET A 87 -13.00 -2.97 -2.84
N ASN A 88 -12.70 -3.55 -4.00
CA ASN A 88 -13.70 -4.23 -4.82
C ASN A 88 -14.33 -5.43 -4.09
N LEU A 89 -13.52 -6.21 -3.36
CA LEU A 89 -14.02 -7.32 -2.56
C LEU A 89 -14.98 -6.82 -1.47
N GLY A 90 -14.60 -5.78 -0.73
CA GLY A 90 -15.45 -5.18 0.31
C GLY A 90 -16.81 -4.72 -0.23
N PHE A 91 -16.81 -4.02 -1.37
CA PHE A 91 -18.05 -3.60 -2.02
C PHE A 91 -18.88 -4.78 -2.55
N SER A 92 -18.23 -5.75 -3.19
CA SER A 92 -18.90 -6.94 -3.73
C SER A 92 -19.58 -7.75 -2.64
N LEU A 93 -18.91 -7.97 -1.50
CA LEU A 93 -19.47 -8.66 -0.34
C LEU A 93 -20.68 -7.92 0.25
N ALA A 94 -20.64 -6.58 0.29
CA ALA A 94 -21.76 -5.76 0.77
C ALA A 94 -22.99 -5.94 -0.13
N VAL A 95 -22.81 -5.90 -1.45
CA VAL A 95 -23.91 -6.09 -2.41
C VAL A 95 -24.43 -7.52 -2.37
N GLU A 96 -23.54 -8.52 -2.35
CA GLU A 96 -23.89 -9.94 -2.28
C GLU A 96 -24.73 -10.27 -1.05
N LYS A 97 -24.35 -9.72 0.10
CA LYS A 97 -25.09 -9.86 1.35
C LYS A 97 -26.48 -9.21 1.27
N LEU A 98 -26.60 -8.07 0.60
CA LEU A 98 -27.87 -7.37 0.44
C LEU A 98 -28.88 -8.16 -0.41
N ILE A 99 -28.41 -8.84 -1.46
CA ILE A 99 -29.26 -9.65 -2.35
C ILE A 99 -29.36 -11.13 -1.92
N GLY A 100 -28.65 -11.54 -0.87
CA GLY A 100 -28.61 -12.93 -0.39
C GLY A 100 -27.95 -13.91 -1.37
N MET A 101 -27.03 -13.44 -2.21
CA MET A 101 -26.36 -14.27 -3.22
C MET A 101 -25.23 -15.09 -2.59
N LYS A 102 -25.14 -16.37 -2.98
CA LYS A 102 -24.02 -17.24 -2.61
C LYS A 102 -23.07 -17.38 -3.80
N VAL A 103 -21.80 -17.09 -3.55
CA VAL A 103 -20.71 -17.22 -4.53
C VAL A 103 -20.22 -18.68 -4.55
N PRO A 104 -19.82 -19.23 -5.71
CA PRO A 104 -19.22 -20.56 -5.78
C PRO A 104 -17.96 -20.69 -4.92
N GLU A 105 -17.70 -21.90 -4.38
CA GLU A 105 -16.54 -22.19 -3.53
C GLU A 105 -15.20 -21.81 -4.21
N LYS A 106 -15.05 -22.15 -5.49
CA LYS A 106 -13.89 -21.76 -6.29
C LYS A 106 -13.69 -20.24 -6.31
N GLY A 107 -14.77 -19.48 -6.49
CA GLY A 107 -14.74 -18.01 -6.49
C GLY A 107 -14.34 -17.42 -5.15
N MET A 108 -14.72 -18.06 -4.03
CA MET A 108 -14.28 -17.65 -2.71
C MET A 108 -12.78 -17.85 -2.51
N HIS A 109 -12.24 -19.01 -2.89
CA HIS A 109 -10.80 -19.26 -2.77
C HIS A 109 -9.96 -18.33 -3.65
N LEU A 110 -10.40 -18.11 -4.89
CA LEU A 110 -9.75 -17.18 -5.82
C LEU A 110 -9.73 -15.76 -5.26
N ARG A 111 -10.85 -15.29 -4.68
CA ARG A 111 -10.92 -13.97 -4.02
C ARG A 111 -9.94 -13.84 -2.88
N VAL A 112 -9.84 -14.86 -2.02
CA VAL A 112 -8.89 -14.85 -0.90
C VAL A 112 -7.47 -14.78 -1.44
N LEU A 113 -7.09 -15.64 -2.37
CA LEU A 113 -5.74 -15.62 -2.96
C LEU A 113 -5.35 -14.23 -3.49
N ILE A 114 -6.22 -13.61 -4.29
CA ILE A 114 -5.97 -12.31 -4.90
C ILE A 114 -5.98 -11.17 -3.86
N ALA A 115 -6.89 -11.22 -2.89
CA ALA A 115 -6.96 -10.24 -1.80
C ALA A 115 -5.69 -10.26 -0.93
N GLU A 116 -5.19 -11.46 -0.61
CA GLU A 116 -3.97 -11.66 0.17
C GLU A 116 -2.72 -11.17 -0.59
N LEU A 117 -2.61 -11.46 -1.88
CA LEU A 117 -1.57 -10.90 -2.75
C LEU A 117 -1.65 -9.36 -2.80
N GLY A 118 -2.87 -8.81 -2.92
CA GLY A 118 -3.10 -7.36 -2.91
C GLY A 118 -2.72 -6.74 -1.57
N ARG A 119 -2.95 -7.45 -0.46
CA ARG A 119 -2.52 -7.00 0.87
C ARG A 119 -1.00 -6.96 0.97
N ILE A 120 -0.30 -7.99 0.50
CA ILE A 120 1.17 -8.02 0.48
C ILE A 120 1.69 -6.84 -0.35
N ALA A 121 1.17 -6.64 -1.56
CA ALA A 121 1.57 -5.52 -2.43
C ALA A 121 1.37 -4.15 -1.78
N SER A 122 0.25 -3.94 -1.07
CA SER A 122 -0.02 -2.70 -0.33
C SER A 122 0.95 -2.50 0.85
N HIS A 123 1.23 -3.56 1.62
CA HIS A 123 2.16 -3.48 2.75
C HIS A 123 3.60 -3.27 2.32
N LEU A 124 4.03 -3.82 1.17
CA LEU A 124 5.36 -3.55 0.60
C LEU A 124 5.55 -2.06 0.35
N VAL A 125 4.57 -1.38 -0.26
CA VAL A 125 4.64 0.08 -0.46
C VAL A 125 4.61 0.80 0.88
N GLY A 126 3.66 0.49 1.76
CA GLY A 126 3.53 1.18 3.05
C GLY A 126 4.79 1.07 3.92
N MET A 127 5.40 -0.11 3.97
CA MET A 127 6.68 -0.33 4.65
C MET A 127 7.83 0.41 3.96
N GLY A 128 7.91 0.33 2.63
CA GLY A 128 8.96 0.97 1.85
C GLY A 128 8.94 2.50 1.97
N THR A 129 7.76 3.11 1.85
CA THR A 129 7.59 4.57 1.96
C THR A 129 7.84 5.05 3.39
N TYR A 130 7.44 4.28 4.39
CA TYR A 130 7.76 4.58 5.79
C TYR A 130 9.27 4.57 6.03
N GLY A 131 9.99 3.56 5.51
CA GLY A 131 11.45 3.53 5.57
C GLY A 131 12.10 4.73 4.85
N LEU A 132 11.54 5.12 3.71
CA LEU A 132 12.00 6.28 2.94
C LEU A 132 11.87 7.59 3.73
N ASP A 133 10.76 7.81 4.43
CA ASP A 133 10.55 9.00 5.27
C ASP A 133 11.51 9.06 6.46
N LEU A 134 11.92 7.90 6.98
CA LEU A 134 12.94 7.79 8.02
C LEU A 134 14.38 7.94 7.49
N GLY A 135 14.56 7.98 6.16
CA GLY A 135 15.86 8.17 5.50
C GLY A 135 16.51 6.89 4.96
N THR A 136 15.86 5.73 5.05
CA THR A 136 16.40 4.44 4.59
C THR A 136 15.89 4.12 3.17
N PHE A 137 16.74 4.36 2.16
CA PHE A 137 16.37 4.27 0.74
C PHE A 137 16.38 2.84 0.16
N SER A 138 17.29 1.97 0.58
CA SER A 138 17.48 0.65 -0.05
C SER A 138 16.27 -0.28 0.03
N PRO A 139 15.58 -0.44 1.19
CA PRO A 139 14.40 -1.30 1.32
C PRO A 139 13.21 -0.85 0.49
N PHE A 140 13.12 0.45 0.19
CA PHE A 140 12.10 0.97 -0.71
C PHE A 140 12.25 0.39 -2.12
N LEU A 141 13.48 0.34 -2.66
CA LEU A 141 13.73 -0.26 -3.97
C LEU A 141 13.43 -1.76 -4.01
N TYR A 142 13.75 -2.48 -2.93
CA TYR A 142 13.43 -3.90 -2.83
C TYR A 142 11.92 -4.10 -2.82
N ALA A 143 11.21 -3.41 -1.93
CA ALA A 143 9.75 -3.52 -1.85
C ALA A 143 9.05 -3.25 -3.19
N PHE A 144 9.55 -2.31 -4.00
CA PHE A 144 9.04 -2.09 -5.35
C PHE A 144 9.35 -3.24 -6.30
N ARG A 145 10.56 -3.81 -6.28
CA ARG A 145 10.91 -5.00 -7.06
C ARG A 145 9.97 -6.17 -6.76
N GLU A 146 9.69 -6.45 -5.49
CA GLU A 146 8.75 -7.54 -5.14
C GLU A 146 7.31 -7.20 -5.50
N ARG A 147 6.92 -5.94 -5.36
CA ARG A 147 5.60 -5.49 -5.78
C ARG A 147 5.39 -5.66 -7.28
N GLU A 148 6.39 -5.37 -8.11
CA GLU A 148 6.29 -5.55 -9.56
C GLU A 148 6.00 -7.01 -9.93
N ILE A 149 6.59 -7.98 -9.22
CA ILE A 149 6.28 -9.42 -9.44
C ILE A 149 4.78 -9.70 -9.18
N ILE A 150 4.21 -9.11 -8.14
CA ILE A 150 2.76 -9.26 -7.86
C ILE A 150 1.93 -8.55 -8.93
N LEU A 151 2.38 -7.40 -9.45
CA LEU A 151 1.68 -6.71 -10.54
C LEU A 151 1.71 -7.49 -11.84
N ASP A 152 2.81 -8.16 -12.18
CA ASP A 152 2.89 -9.05 -13.33
C ASP A 152 1.89 -10.21 -13.17
N LEU A 153 1.77 -10.79 -11.97
CA LEU A 153 0.75 -11.81 -11.67
C LEU A 153 -0.69 -11.29 -11.81
N PHE A 154 -0.94 -10.02 -11.50
CA PHE A 154 -2.24 -9.39 -11.71
C PHE A 154 -2.50 -9.05 -13.17
N GLU A 155 -1.49 -8.65 -13.93
CA GLU A 155 -1.59 -8.42 -15.37
C GLU A 155 -1.98 -9.70 -16.10
N GLU A 156 -1.38 -10.85 -15.76
CA GLU A 156 -1.78 -12.14 -16.33
C GLU A 156 -3.21 -12.54 -15.93
N ALA A 157 -3.68 -12.17 -14.73
CA ALA A 157 -5.01 -12.52 -14.26
C ALA A 157 -6.13 -11.63 -14.84
N CYS A 158 -5.89 -10.33 -15.03
CA CYS A 158 -6.93 -9.37 -15.40
C CYS A 158 -6.56 -8.38 -16.52
N GLY A 159 -5.34 -8.41 -17.02
CA GLY A 159 -4.83 -7.52 -18.07
C GLY A 159 -4.52 -6.09 -17.59
N ALA A 160 -4.48 -5.85 -16.28
CA ALA A 160 -4.24 -4.52 -15.72
C ALA A 160 -3.32 -4.57 -14.49
N ARG A 161 -2.54 -3.49 -14.27
CA ARG A 161 -1.53 -3.38 -13.21
C ARG A 161 -1.89 -2.46 -12.04
N LEU A 162 -3.03 -1.78 -12.10
CA LEU A 162 -3.42 -0.82 -11.05
C LEU A 162 -4.94 -0.74 -10.88
N THR A 163 -5.67 -0.51 -11.97
CA THR A 163 -7.14 -0.49 -11.97
C THR A 163 -7.65 -1.81 -12.51
N TYR A 164 -7.83 -2.77 -11.60
CA TYR A 164 -7.99 -4.18 -11.98
C TYR A 164 -9.42 -4.55 -12.39
N SER A 165 -10.41 -4.09 -11.62
CA SER A 165 -11.84 -4.41 -11.81
C SER A 165 -12.10 -5.92 -12.01
N TYR A 166 -11.30 -6.74 -11.31
CA TYR A 166 -11.27 -8.20 -11.46
C TYR A 166 -12.18 -8.89 -10.44
N LEU A 167 -12.05 -8.54 -9.15
CA LEU A 167 -13.01 -8.98 -8.15
C LEU A 167 -14.31 -8.20 -8.34
N THR A 168 -15.38 -8.90 -8.68
CA THR A 168 -16.67 -8.31 -9.03
C THR A 168 -17.78 -9.02 -8.28
N ILE A 169 -18.96 -8.40 -8.21
CA ILE A 169 -20.16 -8.99 -7.60
C ILE A 169 -20.45 -10.35 -8.26
N GLY A 170 -20.48 -11.43 -7.49
CA GLY A 170 -20.70 -12.79 -7.98
C GLY A 170 -19.46 -13.67 -8.08
N GLY A 171 -18.26 -13.12 -7.90
CA GLY A 171 -17.01 -13.88 -7.83
C GLY A 171 -15.83 -13.06 -8.32
N ALA A 172 -15.30 -13.46 -9.46
CA ALA A 172 -14.32 -12.71 -10.24
C ALA A 172 -14.78 -12.67 -11.70
N THR A 173 -14.27 -11.70 -12.46
CA THR A 173 -14.66 -11.49 -13.86
C THR A 173 -14.25 -12.67 -14.75
N HIS A 174 -13.07 -13.24 -14.53
CA HIS A 174 -12.55 -14.40 -15.25
C HIS A 174 -11.82 -15.34 -14.28
N ASP A 175 -11.64 -16.59 -14.70
CA ASP A 175 -10.81 -17.55 -13.97
C ASP A 175 -9.32 -17.20 -14.07
N LEU A 176 -8.48 -17.83 -13.25
CA LEU A 176 -7.03 -17.71 -13.37
C LEU A 176 -6.55 -18.43 -14.63
N PRO A 177 -5.51 -17.93 -15.32
CA PRO A 177 -4.89 -18.65 -16.42
C PRO A 177 -4.29 -19.97 -15.93
N ASP A 178 -4.42 -21.04 -16.73
CA ASP A 178 -3.88 -22.35 -16.39
C ASP A 178 -2.35 -22.31 -16.26
N GLU A 179 -1.68 -21.62 -17.20
CA GLU A 179 -0.22 -21.47 -17.24
C GLU A 179 0.18 -20.05 -17.64
N ILE A 180 1.13 -19.50 -16.89
CA ILE A 180 1.74 -18.19 -17.15
C ILE A 180 3.23 -18.34 -17.41
N GLU A 181 3.79 -17.40 -18.17
CA GLU A 181 5.24 -17.23 -18.20
C GLU A 181 5.70 -16.70 -16.84
N ILE A 182 6.82 -17.21 -16.33
CA ILE A 182 7.39 -16.73 -15.08
C ILE A 182 7.71 -15.22 -15.19
N PRO A 183 7.26 -14.38 -14.24
CA PRO A 183 7.60 -12.96 -14.24
C PRO A 183 9.12 -12.75 -14.26
N GLU A 184 9.60 -11.79 -15.05
CA GLU A 184 11.04 -11.54 -15.23
C GLU A 184 11.76 -11.32 -13.90
N GLY A 185 11.12 -10.53 -13.01
CA GLY A 185 11.63 -10.30 -11.66
C GLY A 185 11.81 -11.59 -10.86
N LEU A 186 10.84 -12.50 -10.94
CA LEU A 186 10.92 -13.79 -10.22
C LEU A 186 11.92 -14.75 -10.86
N ALA A 187 12.03 -14.77 -12.19
CA ALA A 187 13.00 -15.59 -12.92
C ALA A 187 14.44 -15.22 -12.54
N SER A 188 14.74 -13.91 -12.49
CA SER A 188 16.04 -13.39 -12.06
C SER A 188 16.38 -13.80 -10.62
N LEU A 189 15.40 -13.73 -9.71
CA LEU A 189 15.58 -14.03 -8.29
C LEU A 189 15.69 -15.52 -7.97
N THR A 190 15.11 -16.38 -8.81
CA THR A 190 15.11 -17.84 -8.63
C THR A 190 16.13 -18.57 -9.51
N GLY A 191 16.85 -17.84 -10.37
CA GLY A 191 17.84 -18.40 -11.29
C GLY A 191 17.23 -19.23 -12.43
N ARG A 192 15.95 -19.00 -12.75
CA ARG A 192 15.24 -19.70 -13.83
C ARG A 192 15.37 -18.97 -15.16
N LYS A 193 15.09 -19.68 -16.26
CA LYS A 193 15.13 -19.09 -17.60
C LYS A 193 13.84 -18.36 -17.90
N GLN A 194 13.97 -17.18 -18.49
CA GLN A 194 12.84 -16.43 -19.05
C GLN A 194 12.20 -17.24 -20.20
N GLY A 195 10.87 -17.21 -20.32
CA GLY A 195 10.11 -18.03 -21.28
C GLY A 195 9.63 -19.38 -20.75
N GLU A 196 10.00 -19.79 -19.53
CA GLU A 196 9.43 -21.00 -18.91
C GLU A 196 7.99 -20.73 -18.44
N ARG A 197 7.09 -21.65 -18.77
CA ARG A 197 5.68 -21.58 -18.35
C ARG A 197 5.43 -22.54 -17.20
N PHE A 198 4.69 -22.06 -16.21
CA PHE A 198 4.31 -22.83 -15.02
C PHE A 198 2.83 -22.59 -14.71
N PRO A 199 2.19 -23.51 -13.98
CA PRO A 199 0.86 -23.25 -13.43
C PRO A 199 0.83 -21.97 -12.59
N TYR A 200 -0.23 -21.17 -12.70
CA TYR A 200 -0.32 -19.88 -12.00
C TYR A 200 -0.07 -20.01 -10.48
N LEU A 201 -0.67 -21.03 -9.86
CA LEU A 201 -0.53 -21.29 -8.42
C LEU A 201 0.90 -21.66 -8.04
N ASP A 202 1.61 -22.40 -8.88
CA ASP A 202 3.01 -22.78 -8.64
C ASP A 202 3.92 -21.54 -8.67
N VAL A 203 3.65 -20.58 -9.56
CA VAL A 203 4.40 -19.32 -9.61
C VAL A 203 4.13 -18.48 -8.36
N VAL A 204 2.88 -18.41 -7.90
CA VAL A 204 2.52 -17.73 -6.65
C VAL A 204 3.24 -18.39 -5.47
N GLU A 205 3.25 -19.71 -5.40
CA GLU A 205 3.93 -20.45 -4.33
C GLU A 205 5.45 -20.18 -4.37
N MET A 206 6.06 -20.21 -5.55
CA MET A 206 7.48 -19.89 -5.72
C MET A 206 7.81 -18.47 -5.22
N PHE A 207 6.96 -17.49 -5.52
CA PHE A 207 7.13 -16.14 -5.01
C PHE A 207 7.03 -16.08 -3.48
N LEU A 208 6.04 -16.75 -2.88
CA LEU A 208 5.85 -16.75 -1.43
C LEU A 208 7.00 -17.45 -0.69
N GLN A 209 7.45 -18.61 -1.19
CA GLN A 209 8.61 -19.35 -0.67
C GLN A 209 9.89 -18.52 -0.80
N TRP A 210 10.00 -17.72 -1.87
CA TRP A 210 11.11 -16.79 -2.00
C TRP A 210 10.97 -15.63 -0.99
N LEU A 211 9.80 -15.00 -0.86
CA LEU A 211 9.60 -13.80 -0.03
C LEU A 211 9.76 -14.07 1.48
N GLU A 212 9.17 -15.16 1.98
CA GLU A 212 9.08 -15.47 3.42
C GLU A 212 10.41 -15.31 4.20
N PRO A 213 11.53 -15.95 3.80
CA PRO A 213 12.78 -15.80 4.52
C PRO A 213 13.39 -14.39 4.46
N ARG A 214 13.04 -13.58 3.43
CA ARG A 214 13.60 -12.22 3.24
C ARG A 214 12.84 -11.16 4.04
N ILE A 215 11.65 -11.48 4.56
CA ILE A 215 10.93 -10.58 5.48
C ILE A 215 11.81 -10.21 6.69
N LYS A 216 12.59 -11.16 7.20
CA LYS A 216 13.54 -10.92 8.31
C LYS A 216 14.68 -9.98 7.92
N GLU A 217 15.14 -10.07 6.67
CA GLU A 217 16.16 -9.18 6.12
C GLU A 217 15.62 -7.75 6.04
N TYR A 218 14.40 -7.56 5.53
CA TYR A 218 13.77 -6.24 5.43
C TYR A 218 13.52 -5.61 6.79
N HIS A 219 13.07 -6.41 7.75
CA HIS A 219 12.97 -5.97 9.14
C HIS A 219 14.32 -5.51 9.70
N THR A 220 15.40 -6.24 9.41
CA THR A 220 16.76 -5.89 9.86
C THR A 220 17.24 -4.59 9.22
N LEU A 221 17.03 -4.42 7.91
CA LEU A 221 17.41 -3.21 7.18
C LEU A 221 16.68 -1.97 7.71
N LEU A 222 15.39 -2.09 8.06
CA LEU A 222 14.60 -0.98 8.59
C LEU A 222 14.93 -0.62 10.04
N THR A 223 15.32 -1.60 10.87
CA THR A 223 15.53 -1.38 12.31
C THR A 223 16.98 -1.08 12.67
N ARG A 224 17.94 -1.71 11.98
CA ARG A 224 19.36 -1.62 12.32
C ARG A 224 20.16 -0.77 11.35
N ASN A 225 19.66 -0.55 10.13
CA ASN A 225 20.31 0.23 9.06
C ASN A 225 21.81 -0.11 8.89
N THR A 226 22.19 -1.37 9.13
CA THR A 226 23.54 -1.92 8.95
C THR A 226 23.74 -2.41 7.53
#